data_AF-A0A914Z7Y4-F1
#
_entry.id   AF-A0A914Z7Y4-F1
#
_cell.length_a   1.000
_cell.length_b   1.000
_cell.length_c   1.000
_cell.angle_alpha   90.00
_cell.angle_beta   90.00
_cell.angle_gamma   90.00
#
_symmetry.space_group_name_H-M   'P 1'
#
loop_
_entity.id
_entity.type
_entity.pdbx_description
1 polymer ?
#
loop_
_entity_poly.entity_id
_entity_poly.type
_entity_poly.pdbx_seq_one_letter_code
_entity_poly.pdbx_strand_id
1 'polypeptide(L)'
;MSSLKVAFVIVIFMLSFDCCNGIAIISSNGHKNQDDVMPCYVCEKGVSMTRDDIFASFTDIKAGMVNYCLSIYSQYKNNCLYIVNNYLADIYTKAHVTRYTAEAICVNEGLCSDKNHHLKIDKN
;
A
#
# COMPACT_ATOMS: atom_id res chain seq x y z
N MET A 1 40.32 32.26 -11.34
CA MET A 1 39.17 31.70 -12.10
C MET A 1 38.69 30.35 -11.53
N SER A 2 38.56 30.22 -10.20
CA SER A 2 38.31 28.90 -9.58
C SER A 2 37.13 28.88 -8.60
N SER A 3 36.78 30.01 -7.98
CA SER A 3 35.68 30.05 -7.00
C SER A 3 34.27 30.08 -7.62
N LEU A 4 34.14 30.58 -8.85
CA LEU A 4 32.84 30.70 -9.53
C LEU A 4 32.29 29.36 -10.06
N LYS A 5 33.19 28.42 -10.42
CA LYS A 5 32.82 27.07 -10.86
C LYS A 5 32.31 26.20 -9.70
N VAL A 6 32.88 26.36 -8.52
CA VAL A 6 32.47 25.61 -7.31
C VAL A 6 31.08 26.02 -6.85
N ALA A 7 30.76 27.32 -6.88
CA ALA A 7 29.42 27.81 -6.56
C ALA A 7 28.35 27.26 -7.52
N PHE A 8 28.65 27.20 -8.83
CA PHE A 8 27.71 26.66 -9.83
C PHE A 8 27.42 25.17 -9.63
N VAL A 9 28.44 24.37 -9.28
CA VAL A 9 28.27 22.93 -8.99
C VAL A 9 27.43 22.71 -7.74
N ILE A 10 27.65 23.51 -6.68
CA ILE A 10 26.87 23.40 -5.43
C ILE A 10 25.39 23.77 -5.67
N VAL A 11 25.12 24.82 -6.45
CA VAL A 11 23.75 25.23 -6.80
C VAL A 11 23.04 24.16 -7.63
N ILE A 12 23.71 23.52 -8.59
CA ILE A 12 23.14 22.43 -9.39
C ILE A 12 22.83 21.20 -8.52
N PHE A 13 23.72 20.84 -7.60
CA PHE A 13 23.46 19.75 -6.65
C PHE A 13 22.27 20.07 -5.73
N MET A 14 22.16 21.30 -5.22
CA MET A 14 21.04 21.70 -4.36
C MET A 14 19.69 21.68 -5.10
N LEU A 15 19.65 22.07 -6.38
CA LEU A 15 18.43 21.98 -7.21
C LEU A 15 18.02 20.53 -7.54
N SER A 16 18.89 19.55 -7.31
CA SER A 16 18.64 18.13 -7.59
C SER A 16 18.18 17.36 -6.34
N PHE A 17 18.27 17.96 -5.15
CA PHE A 17 17.96 17.30 -3.88
C PHE A 17 16.53 17.57 -3.36
N ASP A 18 15.73 18.38 -4.05
CA ASP A 18 14.32 18.65 -3.72
C ASP A 18 13.32 17.66 -4.35
N CYS A 19 13.58 16.35 -4.24
CA CYS A 19 12.53 15.34 -4.41
C CYS A 19 12.15 14.63 -3.09
N CYS A 20 12.87 14.88 -1.99
CA CYS A 20 12.68 14.13 -0.73
C CYS A 20 12.64 15.00 0.53
N ASN A 21 12.34 16.31 0.44
CA ASN A 21 11.94 17.06 1.63
C ASN A 21 10.47 16.80 1.89
N GLY A 22 10.22 15.89 2.83
CA GLY A 22 8.89 15.45 3.25
C GLY A 22 8.01 16.61 3.71
N ILE A 23 7.03 16.94 2.87
CA ILE A 23 5.74 17.43 3.32
C ILE A 23 4.76 16.34 2.92
N ALA A 24 4.38 15.50 3.88
CA ALA A 24 3.20 14.67 3.75
C ALA A 24 1.97 15.59 3.76
N ILE A 25 1.63 16.17 2.62
CA ILE A 25 0.30 16.72 2.40
C ILE A 25 -0.64 15.52 2.31
N ILE A 26 -1.41 15.30 3.38
CA ILE A 26 -2.61 14.46 3.31
C ILE A 26 -3.61 15.26 2.47
N SER A 27 -3.53 15.09 1.15
CA SER A 27 -4.57 15.58 0.25
C SER A 27 -5.77 14.64 0.37
N SER A 28 -6.71 14.99 1.24
CA SER A 28 -8.07 14.45 1.16
C SER A 28 -8.78 15.17 0.02
N ASN A 29 -8.47 14.75 -1.20
CA ASN A 29 -9.30 15.04 -2.36
C ASN A 29 -9.35 13.77 -3.19
N GLY A 30 -10.53 13.14 -3.21
CA GLY A 30 -10.82 11.97 -4.02
C GLY A 30 -10.46 12.22 -5.46
N HIS A 31 -9.33 11.65 -5.88
CA HIS A 31 -8.85 11.64 -7.24
C HIS A 31 -8.91 10.18 -7.68
N LYS A 32 -9.90 9.84 -8.50
CA LYS A 32 -10.01 8.49 -9.11
C LYS A 32 -8.72 8.20 -9.84
N ASN A 33 -7.89 7.33 -9.30
CA ASN A 33 -6.55 7.13 -9.81
C ASN A 33 -6.14 5.66 -9.59
N GLN A 34 -5.22 5.16 -10.43
CA GLN A 34 -4.74 3.78 -10.37
C GLN A 34 -4.16 3.39 -8.99
N ASP A 35 -3.96 4.37 -8.12
CA ASP A 35 -3.62 4.30 -6.71
C ASP A 35 -4.67 3.58 -5.84
N ASP A 36 -5.94 3.51 -6.26
CA ASP A 36 -7.01 2.82 -5.50
C ASP A 36 -6.95 1.28 -5.67
N VAL A 37 -6.26 0.79 -6.71
CA VAL A 37 -6.20 -0.64 -7.05
C VAL A 37 -5.30 -1.42 -6.11
N MET A 38 -4.14 -0.82 -5.77
CA MET A 38 -3.14 -1.49 -4.93
C MET A 38 -3.60 -1.65 -3.47
N PRO A 39 -4.13 -0.62 -2.78
CA PRO A 39 -4.63 -0.75 -1.42
C PRO A 39 -5.75 -1.77 -1.30
N CYS A 40 -6.65 -1.78 -2.29
CA CYS A 40 -7.74 -2.74 -2.35
C CYS A 40 -7.23 -4.17 -2.50
N TYR A 41 -6.32 -4.40 -3.45
CA TYR A 41 -5.72 -5.72 -3.67
C TYR A 41 -4.99 -6.27 -2.44
N VAL A 42 -4.18 -5.43 -1.77
CA VAL A 42 -3.44 -5.84 -0.57
C VAL A 42 -4.40 -6.19 0.57
N CYS A 43 -5.48 -5.43 0.73
CA CYS A 43 -6.51 -5.74 1.71
C CYS A 43 -7.20 -7.08 1.42
N GLU A 44 -7.67 -7.29 0.19
CA GLU A 44 -8.33 -8.52 -0.22
C GLU A 44 -7.40 -9.73 -0.04
N LYS A 45 -6.11 -9.57 -0.37
CA LYS A 45 -5.10 -10.61 -0.14
C LYS A 45 -4.92 -10.93 1.34
N GLY A 46 -4.94 -9.92 2.22
CA GLY A 46 -4.90 -10.12 3.67
C GLY A 46 -6.13 -10.86 4.20
N VAL A 47 -7.32 -10.52 3.70
CA VAL A 47 -8.56 -11.25 4.04
C VAL A 47 -8.49 -12.70 3.56
N SER A 48 -8.07 -12.94 2.32
CA SER A 48 -7.89 -14.29 1.77
C SER A 48 -6.93 -15.11 2.62
N MET A 49 -5.73 -14.59 2.88
CA MET A 49 -4.71 -15.31 3.65
C MET A 49 -5.20 -15.69 5.05
N THR A 50 -5.95 -14.80 5.70
CA THR A 50 -6.56 -15.08 7.02
C THR A 50 -7.66 -16.14 6.95
N ARG A 51 -8.39 -16.23 5.84
CA ARG A 51 -9.48 -17.21 5.66
C ARG A 51 -8.99 -18.57 5.19
N ASP A 52 -7.92 -18.58 4.40
CA ASP A 52 -7.26 -19.78 3.92
C ASP A 52 -6.66 -20.57 5.09
N ASP A 53 -6.24 -19.87 6.16
CA ASP A 53 -5.82 -20.47 7.43
C ASP A 53 -6.41 -19.74 8.64
N ILE A 54 -7.64 -20.11 9.02
CA ILE A 54 -8.39 -19.51 10.13
C ILE A 54 -7.75 -19.75 11.52
N PHE A 55 -6.79 -20.67 11.63
CA PHE A 55 -6.10 -20.96 12.89
C PHE A 55 -4.73 -20.30 12.97
N ALA A 56 -4.25 -19.70 11.87
CA ALA A 56 -2.99 -18.97 11.85
C ALA A 56 -3.02 -17.79 12.83
N SER A 57 -1.90 -17.60 13.53
CA SER A 57 -1.75 -16.44 14.38
C SER A 57 -1.64 -15.17 13.53
N PHE A 58 -2.00 -14.02 14.09
CA PHE A 58 -1.78 -12.73 13.43
C PHE A 58 -0.32 -12.55 12.97
N THR A 59 0.64 -13.04 13.74
CA THR A 59 2.06 -12.96 13.40
C THR A 59 2.40 -13.74 12.14
N ASP A 60 1.82 -14.94 11.98
CA ASP A 60 2.04 -15.77 10.80
C ASP A 60 1.44 -15.14 9.55
N ILE A 61 0.20 -14.64 9.65
CA ILE A 61 -0.46 -13.90 8.58
C ILE A 61 0.33 -12.63 8.22
N LYS A 62 0.81 -11.89 9.23
CA LYS A 62 1.65 -10.69 9.01
C LYS A 62 2.95 -11.03 8.31
N ALA A 63 3.63 -12.11 8.72
CA ALA A 63 4.85 -12.56 8.05
C ALA A 63 4.59 -12.96 6.59
N GLY A 64 3.50 -13.69 6.34
CA GLY A 64 3.06 -14.05 4.98
C GLY A 64 2.78 -12.83 4.11
N MET A 65 2.08 -11.83 4.65
CA MET A 65 1.79 -10.58 3.96
C MET A 65 3.04 -9.71 3.72
N VAL A 66 3.98 -9.66 4.67
CA VAL A 66 5.27 -8.99 4.46
C VAL A 66 6.04 -9.67 3.32
N ASN A 67 6.13 -11.01 3.32
CA ASN A 67 6.78 -11.75 2.24
C ASN A 67 6.11 -11.51 0.88
N TYR A 68 4.77 -11.42 0.87
CA TYR A 68 4.02 -11.02 -0.32
C TYR A 68 4.40 -9.60 -0.79
N CYS A 69 4.46 -8.61 0.10
CA CYS A 69 4.88 -7.25 -0.26
C CYS A 69 6.34 -7.17 -0.75
N LEU A 70 7.19 -8.14 -0.34
CA LEU A 70 8.58 -8.22 -0.80
C LEU A 70 8.72 -8.87 -2.19
N SER A 71 7.72 -9.64 -2.64
CA SER A 71 7.75 -10.34 -3.93
C SER A 71 7.11 -9.56 -5.08
N ILE A 72 6.36 -8.49 -4.80
CA ILE A 72 5.79 -7.59 -5.81
C ILE A 72 6.83 -6.58 -6.34
N TYR A 73 6.49 -5.88 -7.43
CA TYR A 73 7.35 -4.84 -8.02
C TYR A 73 7.77 -3.78 -6.99
N SER A 74 9.03 -3.33 -7.10
CA SER A 74 9.67 -2.44 -6.12
C SER A 74 8.91 -1.14 -5.88
N GLN A 75 8.26 -0.59 -6.91
CA GLN A 75 7.45 0.64 -6.83
C GLN A 75 6.23 0.52 -5.89
N TYR A 76 5.75 -0.69 -5.62
CA TYR A 76 4.57 -0.95 -4.79
C TYR A 76 4.90 -1.49 -3.39
N LYS A 77 6.13 -1.97 -3.19
CA LYS A 77 6.58 -2.60 -1.94
C LYS A 77 6.34 -1.72 -0.71
N ASN A 78 6.74 -0.44 -0.77
CA ASN A 78 6.59 0.46 0.37
C ASN A 78 5.11 0.71 0.73
N ASN A 79 4.26 0.88 -0.29
CA ASN A 79 2.84 1.08 -0.08
C ASN A 79 2.17 -0.20 0.48
N CYS A 80 2.51 -1.37 -0.07
CA CYS A 80 2.05 -2.66 0.45
C CYS A 80 2.45 -2.85 1.91
N LEU A 81 3.72 -2.59 2.26
CA LEU A 81 4.21 -2.67 3.64
C LEU A 81 3.53 -1.66 4.55
N TYR A 82 3.23 -0.46 4.05
CA TYR A 82 2.45 0.53 4.79
C TYR A 82 1.07 -0.01 5.14
N ILE A 83 0.35 -0.60 4.17
CA ILE A 83 -0.98 -1.17 4.41
C ILE A 83 -0.92 -2.32 5.40
N VAL A 84 0.05 -3.24 5.23
CA VAL A 84 0.25 -4.38 6.14
C VAL A 84 0.53 -3.93 7.56
N ASN A 85 1.30 -2.86 7.76
CA ASN A 85 1.64 -2.40 9.09
C ASN A 85 0.54 -1.60 9.77
N ASN A 86 -0.31 -0.89 9.01
CA ASN A 86 -1.31 0.02 9.57
C ASN A 86 -2.73 -0.57 9.59
N TYR A 87 -3.07 -1.51 8.71
CA TYR A 87 -4.45 -1.98 8.54
C TYR A 87 -4.63 -3.50 8.75
N LEU A 88 -3.55 -4.30 8.68
CA LEU A 88 -3.68 -5.75 8.73
C LEU A 88 -4.29 -6.26 10.04
N ALA A 89 -4.11 -5.55 11.16
CA ALA A 89 -4.71 -5.94 12.44
C ALA A 89 -6.24 -5.91 12.37
N ASP A 90 -6.81 -4.81 11.88
CA ASP A 90 -8.25 -4.65 11.73
C ASP A 90 -8.80 -5.62 10.67
N ILE A 91 -8.09 -5.78 9.56
CA ILE A 91 -8.42 -6.75 8.51
C ILE A 91 -8.46 -8.18 9.09
N TYR A 92 -7.45 -8.58 9.85
CA TYR A 92 -7.36 -9.90 10.48
C TYR A 92 -8.53 -10.15 11.43
N THR A 93 -8.84 -9.19 12.31
CA THR A 93 -9.99 -9.32 13.23
C THR A 93 -11.31 -9.42 12.49
N LYS A 94 -11.54 -8.60 11.46
CA LYS A 94 -12.78 -8.61 10.66
C LYS A 94 -12.89 -9.84 9.76
N ALA A 95 -11.77 -10.38 9.28
CA ALA A 95 -11.72 -11.58 8.44
C ALA A 95 -12.22 -12.84 9.17
N HIS A 96 -12.04 -12.92 10.50
CA HIS A 96 -12.58 -13.99 11.35
C HIS A 96 -14.10 -13.92 11.53
N VAL A 97 -14.73 -12.78 11.20
CA VAL A 97 -16.17 -12.62 11.29
C VAL A 97 -16.79 -13.00 9.94
N THR A 98 -17.36 -14.19 9.86
CA THR A 98 -17.87 -14.82 8.61
C THR A 98 -18.97 -14.05 7.89
N ARG A 99 -19.63 -13.10 8.56
CA ARG A 99 -20.72 -12.29 7.98
C ARG A 99 -20.25 -11.21 7.01
N TYR A 100 -18.97 -10.86 7.00
CA TYR A 100 -18.44 -9.81 6.12
C TYR A 100 -17.78 -10.43 4.88
N THR A 101 -17.98 -9.85 3.70
CA THR A 101 -17.21 -10.20 2.49
C THR A 101 -15.84 -9.52 2.52
N ALA A 102 -14.86 -10.01 1.76
CA ALA A 102 -13.54 -9.35 1.67
C ALA A 102 -13.69 -7.90 1.18
N GLU A 103 -14.50 -7.69 0.15
CA GLU A 103 -14.86 -6.39 -0.37
C GLU A 103 -15.46 -5.47 0.71
N ALA A 104 -16.44 -5.94 1.48
CA ALA A 104 -17.06 -5.14 2.53
C ALA A 104 -16.07 -4.74 3.63
N ILE A 105 -15.13 -5.63 3.99
CA ILE A 105 -14.06 -5.31 4.95
C ILE A 105 -13.17 -4.20 4.36
N CYS A 106 -12.73 -4.36 3.12
CA CYS A 106 -11.77 -3.44 2.51
C CYS A 106 -12.37 -2.07 2.14
N VAL A 107 -13.65 -2.02 1.77
CA VAL A 107 -14.41 -0.76 1.63
C VAL A 107 -14.56 -0.09 3.00
N ASN A 108 -14.87 -0.86 4.05
CA ASN A 108 -15.00 -0.32 5.40
C ASN A 108 -13.67 0.26 5.95
N GLU A 109 -12.53 -0.32 5.59
CA GLU A 109 -11.21 0.21 5.95
C GLU A 109 -10.80 1.43 5.09
N GLY A 110 -11.61 1.80 4.10
CA GLY A 110 -11.27 2.86 3.14
C GLY A 110 -10.15 2.48 2.17
N LEU A 111 -9.85 1.18 2.04
CA LEU A 111 -8.81 0.65 1.15
C LEU A 111 -9.35 0.30 -0.25
N CYS A 112 -10.65 0.06 -0.37
CA CYS A 112 -11.34 -0.12 -1.65
C CYS A 112 -12.39 0.98 -1.86
N SER A 113 -12.57 1.40 -3.12
CA SER A 113 -13.73 2.19 -3.50
C SER A 113 -14.95 1.28 -3.72
N ASP A 114 -16.12 1.69 -3.26
CA ASP A 114 -17.42 1.01 -3.44
C ASP A 114 -17.81 0.83 -4.93
N LYS A 115 -17.11 1.49 -5.84
CA LYS A 115 -17.40 1.49 -7.28
C LYS A 115 -16.55 0.44 -8.01
N ASN A 116 -17.04 -0.80 -8.06
CA ASN A 116 -16.71 -1.81 -9.08
C ASN A 116 -15.21 -2.06 -9.31
N HIS A 117 -14.52 -2.73 -8.38
CA HIS A 117 -13.15 -3.24 -8.58
C HIS A 117 -13.13 -4.54 -9.43
N HIS A 118 -13.89 -4.55 -10.53
CA HIS A 118 -14.00 -5.67 -11.47
C HIS A 118 -13.16 -5.48 -12.74
N LEU A 119 -12.15 -4.61 -12.73
CA LEU A 119 -11.08 -4.74 -13.72
C LEU A 119 -10.15 -5.83 -13.22
N LYS A 120 -10.61 -7.06 -13.47
CA LYS A 120 -9.84 -8.30 -13.44
C LYS A 120 -8.42 -7.97 -13.91
N ILE A 121 -7.44 -8.17 -13.04
CA ILE A 121 -6.06 -8.31 -13.48
C ILE A 121 -6.03 -9.64 -14.24
N ASP A 122 -6.38 -9.58 -15.53
CA ASP A 122 -6.23 -10.69 -16.45
C ASP A 122 -4.73 -11.05 -16.48
N LYS A 123 -4.41 -12.18 -15.86
CA LYS A 123 -3.11 -12.84 -15.99
C LYS A 123 -2.95 -13.20 -17.46
N ASN A 124 -2.04 -12.52 -18.16
CA ASN A 124 -1.41 -13.04 -19.37
C ASN A 124 -0.30 -14.02 -18.98
#